data_AF-T0YA50-F1
#
_entry.id   AF-T0YA50-F1
#
_cell.length_a   1.000
_cell.length_b   1.000
_cell.length_c   1.000
_cell.angle_alpha   90.00
_cell.angle_beta   90.00
_cell.angle_gamma   90.00
#
_symmetry.space_group_name_H-M   'P 1'
#
loop_
_entity.id
_entity.type
_entity.pdbx_description
1 polymer ?
#
loop_
_entity_poly.entity_id
_entity_poly.type
_entity_poly.pdbx_seq_one_letter_code
_entity_poly.pdbx_strand_id
1 'polypeptide(L)'
;GDKTNDSVRISAANVCAKVIGEGGNLGLSQLARIEMAQKGILINTDAIDNSAGVDTSDHEVNLKILYQHTSGLKGNERDTLLSGLTGAIEDLVLSDNIWQNWALSLASSEFDQMRGAYIEAVDALERDGGLDRRVEFIPDNEQLGSRYSLTRP
;
A
#
# COMPACT_ATOMS: atom_id res chain seq x y z
N GLY A 1 -19.09 -2.49 -5.18
CA GLY A 1 -18.21 -3.34 -6.01
C GLY A 1 -18.59 -3.18 -7.47
N ASP A 2 -17.62 -3.37 -8.36
CA ASP A 2 -17.83 -3.40 -9.80
C ASP A 2 -18.52 -4.70 -10.22
N LYS A 3 -19.81 -4.59 -10.59
CA LYS A 3 -20.67 -5.70 -10.97
C LYS A 3 -20.28 -6.33 -12.32
N THR A 4 -19.64 -5.56 -13.20
CA THR A 4 -19.28 -6.00 -14.56
C THR A 4 -18.29 -7.17 -14.51
N ASN A 5 -17.47 -7.19 -13.46
CA ASN A 5 -16.43 -8.19 -13.26
C ASN A 5 -16.85 -9.34 -12.33
N ASP A 6 -18.11 -9.44 -11.91
CA ASP A 6 -18.54 -10.48 -10.97
C ASP A 6 -18.33 -11.89 -11.51
N SER A 7 -18.47 -12.10 -12.82
CA SER A 7 -18.29 -13.42 -13.45
C SER A 7 -16.84 -13.91 -13.48
N VAL A 8 -15.86 -13.01 -13.28
CA VAL A 8 -14.43 -13.36 -13.28
C VAL A 8 -13.80 -13.33 -11.88
N ARG A 9 -14.60 -13.07 -10.84
CA ARG A 9 -14.13 -13.11 -9.44
C ARG A 9 -13.86 -14.56 -9.01
N ILE A 10 -12.76 -14.74 -8.29
CA ILE A 10 -12.44 -15.99 -7.60
C ILE A 10 -12.44 -15.78 -6.09
N SER A 11 -12.77 -16.83 -5.35
CA SER A 11 -12.63 -16.84 -3.90
C SER A 11 -11.15 -16.83 -3.50
N ALA A 12 -10.81 -16.15 -2.39
CA ALA A 12 -9.51 -16.25 -1.74
C ALA A 12 -9.13 -17.70 -1.38
N ALA A 13 -10.14 -18.58 -1.22
CA ALA A 13 -9.97 -20.02 -1.06
C ALA A 13 -9.26 -20.72 -2.23
N ASN A 14 -9.44 -20.18 -3.44
CA ASN A 14 -8.98 -20.82 -4.68
C ASN A 14 -7.68 -20.19 -5.21
N VAL A 15 -7.09 -19.24 -4.48
CA VAL A 15 -5.86 -18.57 -4.90
C VAL A 15 -4.65 -19.43 -4.53
N CYS A 16 -3.87 -19.81 -5.53
CA CYS A 16 -2.66 -20.63 -5.38
C CYS A 16 -1.35 -19.83 -5.57
N ALA A 17 -1.44 -18.50 -5.57
CA ALA A 17 -0.28 -17.62 -5.72
C ALA A 17 0.56 -17.58 -4.43
N LYS A 18 1.86 -17.33 -4.57
CA LYS A 18 2.74 -17.06 -3.41
C LYS A 18 2.78 -15.57 -3.04
N VAL A 19 2.66 -14.71 -4.05
CA VAL A 19 2.70 -13.25 -3.94
C VAL A 19 1.60 -12.69 -4.82
N ILE A 20 0.91 -11.64 -4.35
CA ILE A 20 -0.11 -10.92 -5.12
C ILE A 20 0.21 -9.43 -5.04
N GLY A 21 0.18 -8.76 -6.19
CA GLY A 21 0.26 -7.29 -6.28
C GLY A 21 -1.04 -6.71 -6.83
N GLU A 22 -1.54 -5.66 -6.19
CA GLU A 22 -2.77 -4.95 -6.60
C GLU A 22 -2.49 -3.68 -7.40
N GLY A 23 -2.35 -3.83 -8.72
CA GLY A 23 -2.14 -2.68 -9.63
C GLY A 23 -3.37 -1.78 -9.82
N GLY A 24 -4.54 -2.17 -9.32
CA GLY A 24 -5.79 -1.40 -9.43
C GLY A 24 -6.47 -1.22 -8.08
N ASN A 25 -7.33 -0.22 -7.97
CA ASN A 25 -8.00 0.09 -6.70
C ASN A 25 -9.01 -0.99 -6.31
N LEU A 26 -8.90 -1.46 -5.08
CA LEU A 26 -9.80 -2.43 -4.44
C LEU A 26 -9.98 -3.70 -5.27
N GLY A 27 -8.90 -4.20 -5.87
CA GLY A 27 -8.88 -5.46 -6.61
C GLY A 27 -9.27 -6.64 -5.72
N LEU A 28 -8.93 -6.54 -4.43
CA LEU A 28 -9.26 -7.50 -3.39
C LEU A 28 -10.10 -6.85 -2.29
N SER A 29 -11.03 -7.61 -1.73
CA SER A 29 -11.68 -7.22 -0.48
C SER A 29 -10.70 -7.36 0.69
N GLN A 30 -10.88 -6.55 1.74
CA GLN A 30 -10.06 -6.64 2.95
C GLN A 30 -10.07 -8.03 3.58
N LEU A 31 -11.24 -8.67 3.63
CA LEU A 31 -11.37 -10.05 4.13
C LEU A 31 -10.60 -11.06 3.28
N ALA A 32 -10.59 -10.89 1.95
CA ALA A 32 -9.80 -11.73 1.06
C ALA A 32 -8.29 -11.57 1.31
N ARG A 33 -7.80 -10.33 1.55
CA ARG A 33 -6.40 -10.09 1.92
C ARG A 33 -6.04 -10.81 3.21
N ILE A 34 -6.88 -10.69 4.25
CA ILE A 34 -6.69 -11.37 5.54
C ILE A 34 -6.64 -12.89 5.36
N GLU A 35 -7.60 -13.47 4.64
CA GLU A 35 -7.66 -14.93 4.40
C GLU A 35 -6.43 -15.44 3.65
N MET A 36 -5.97 -14.72 2.62
CA MET A 36 -4.78 -15.07 1.87
C MET A 36 -3.50 -14.92 2.69
N ALA A 37 -3.37 -13.85 3.47
CA ALA A 37 -2.24 -13.62 4.36
C ALA A 37 -2.11 -14.71 5.42
N GLN A 38 -3.24 -15.19 5.95
CA GLN A 38 -3.31 -16.34 6.88
C GLN A 38 -2.84 -17.66 6.24
N LYS A 39 -2.97 -17.81 4.92
CA LYS A 39 -2.43 -18.96 4.17
C LYS A 39 -0.95 -18.80 3.79
N GLY A 40 -0.31 -17.73 4.24
CA GLY A 40 1.10 -17.45 3.94
C GLY A 40 1.34 -16.79 2.59
N ILE A 41 0.29 -16.33 1.90
CA ILE A 41 0.44 -15.54 0.68
C ILE A 41 0.95 -14.15 1.07
N LEU A 42 2.00 -13.67 0.38
CA LEU A 42 2.51 -12.32 0.56
C LEU A 42 1.66 -11.34 -0.25
N ILE A 43 1.16 -10.32 0.42
CA ILE A 43 0.20 -9.40 -0.17
C ILE A 43 0.24 -8.07 0.59
N ASN A 44 0.26 -6.97 -0.16
CA ASN A 44 0.07 -5.62 0.38
C ASN A 44 -1.35 -5.14 0.06
N THR A 45 -1.65 -3.91 0.45
CA THR A 45 -2.81 -3.19 -0.08
C THR A 45 -2.48 -2.56 -1.44
N ASP A 46 -3.53 -2.27 -2.20
CA ASP A 46 -3.47 -1.48 -3.43
C ASP A 46 -2.74 -0.14 -3.23
N ALA A 47 -2.95 0.54 -2.10
CA ALA A 47 -2.27 1.79 -1.77
C ALA A 47 -0.74 1.70 -1.78
N ILE A 48 -0.17 0.50 -1.59
CA ILE A 48 1.28 0.27 -1.72
C ILE A 48 1.61 -0.12 -3.15
N ASP A 49 0.88 -1.11 -3.70
CA ASP A 49 1.22 -1.75 -4.97
C ASP A 49 0.94 -0.88 -6.21
N ASN A 50 0.07 0.12 -6.10
CA ASN A 50 -0.29 1.04 -7.19
C ASN A 50 0.12 2.50 -6.94
N SER A 51 0.97 2.74 -5.93
CA SER A 51 1.37 4.08 -5.47
C SER A 51 2.17 4.88 -6.51
N ALA A 52 2.87 4.22 -7.44
CA ALA A 52 3.75 4.85 -8.42
C ALA A 52 3.11 6.00 -9.21
N GLY A 53 1.81 5.91 -9.51
CA GLY A 53 1.09 6.99 -10.22
C GLY A 53 0.94 8.26 -9.38
N VAL A 54 0.70 8.11 -8.07
CA VAL A 54 0.60 9.24 -7.12
C VAL A 54 1.99 9.84 -6.91
N ASP A 55 3.00 9.00 -6.70
CA ASP A 55 4.39 9.41 -6.50
C ASP A 55 4.93 10.22 -7.71
N THR A 56 4.68 9.72 -8.92
CA THR A 56 5.00 10.45 -10.17
C THR A 56 4.33 11.82 -10.20
N SER A 57 3.06 11.91 -9.81
CA SER A 57 2.31 13.17 -9.77
C SER A 57 2.89 14.14 -8.73
N ASP A 58 3.33 13.66 -7.57
CA ASP A 58 3.93 14.50 -6.54
C ASP A 58 5.25 15.12 -7.03
N HIS A 59 6.11 14.33 -7.69
CA HIS A 59 7.30 14.85 -8.35
C HIS A 59 6.97 15.90 -9.41
N GLU A 60 5.98 15.63 -10.26
CA GLU A 60 5.54 16.55 -11.31
C GLU A 60 5.03 17.88 -10.74
N VAL A 61 4.16 17.84 -9.73
CA VAL A 61 3.62 19.04 -9.09
C VAL A 61 4.73 19.84 -8.39
N ASN A 62 5.62 19.18 -7.65
CA ASN A 62 6.73 19.84 -6.96
C ASN A 62 7.68 20.55 -7.95
N LEU A 63 8.02 19.91 -9.06
CA LEU A 63 8.84 20.51 -10.11
C LEU A 63 8.13 21.68 -10.78
N LYS A 64 6.82 21.57 -11.07
CA LYS A 64 6.02 22.68 -11.62
C LYS A 64 6.03 23.89 -10.70
N ILE A 65 5.83 23.67 -9.40
CA ILE A 65 5.90 24.74 -8.38
C ILE A 65 7.29 25.37 -8.39
N LEU A 66 8.35 24.57 -8.35
CA LEU A 66 9.73 25.05 -8.36
C LEU A 66 10.03 25.94 -9.57
N TYR A 67 9.71 25.49 -10.78
CA TYR A 67 10.00 26.24 -12.00
C TYR A 67 9.13 27.48 -12.17
N GLN A 68 7.89 27.45 -11.69
CA GLN A 68 7.05 28.64 -11.64
C GLN A 68 7.70 29.76 -10.78
N HIS A 69 8.40 29.40 -9.71
CA HIS A 69 8.99 30.37 -8.77
C HIS A 69 10.42 30.79 -9.11
N THR A 70 11.21 29.90 -9.73
CA THR A 70 12.66 30.12 -9.94
C THR A 70 13.01 30.66 -11.32
N SER A 71 12.31 30.21 -12.36
CA SER A 71 12.64 30.53 -13.76
C SER A 71 11.50 31.21 -14.52
N GLY A 72 10.28 31.21 -13.95
CA GLY A 72 9.09 31.74 -14.61
C GLY A 72 8.67 30.95 -15.86
N LEU A 73 9.25 29.76 -16.07
CA LEU A 73 8.95 28.88 -17.20
C LEU A 73 7.47 28.48 -17.18
N LYS A 74 6.80 28.63 -18.34
CA LYS A 74 5.37 28.31 -18.52
C LYS A 74 5.14 27.65 -19.87
N GLY A 75 4.07 26.86 -19.94
CA GLY A 75 3.65 26.19 -21.19
C GLY A 75 4.72 25.25 -21.74
N ASN A 76 4.92 25.30 -23.06
CA ASN A 76 5.70 24.30 -23.81
C ASN A 76 7.16 24.13 -23.34
N GLU A 77 7.81 25.19 -22.86
CA GLU A 77 9.20 25.10 -22.38
C GLU A 77 9.30 24.26 -21.09
N ARG A 78 8.35 24.46 -20.16
CA ARG A 78 8.26 23.67 -18.93
C ARG A 78 7.93 22.21 -19.26
N ASP A 79 6.99 21.98 -20.18
CA ASP A 79 6.56 20.62 -20.51
C ASP A 79 7.67 19.84 -21.24
N THR A 80 8.49 20.53 -22.05
CA THR A 80 9.70 19.94 -22.65
C THR A 80 10.74 19.57 -21.60
N LEU A 81 10.96 20.44 -20.61
CA LEU A 81 11.87 20.17 -19.49
C LEU A 81 11.38 18.98 -18.65
N LEU A 82 10.11 18.95 -18.28
CA LEU A 82 9.51 17.85 -17.52
C LEU A 82 9.61 16.53 -18.29
N SER A 83 9.34 16.53 -19.59
CA SER A 83 9.52 15.35 -20.44
C SER A 83 10.98 14.89 -20.52
N GLY A 84 11.94 15.82 -20.39
CA GLY A 84 13.37 15.48 -20.31
C GLY A 84 13.78 14.87 -18.96
N LEU A 85 12.96 15.04 -17.92
CA LEU A 85 13.20 14.50 -16.57
C LEU A 85 12.54 13.14 -16.34
N THR A 86 11.75 12.62 -17.29
CA THR A 86 11.01 11.36 -17.14
C THR A 86 11.86 10.23 -16.60
N GLY A 87 13.03 9.95 -17.19
CA GLY A 87 13.89 8.85 -16.71
C GLY A 87 14.39 9.05 -15.28
N ALA A 88 14.71 10.28 -14.88
CA ALA A 88 15.15 10.57 -13.51
C ALA A 88 13.99 10.43 -12.49
N ILE A 89 12.77 10.81 -12.88
CA ILE A 89 11.58 10.63 -12.04
C ILE A 89 11.23 9.14 -11.93
N GLU A 90 11.31 8.39 -13.03
CA GLU A 90 11.11 6.94 -13.04
C GLU A 90 12.06 6.24 -12.05
N ASP A 91 13.35 6.59 -12.08
CA ASP A 91 14.33 6.01 -11.15
C ASP A 91 14.00 6.32 -9.68
N LEU A 92 13.55 7.54 -9.37
CA LEU A 92 13.15 7.94 -8.01
C LEU A 92 11.91 7.17 -7.55
N VAL A 93 10.86 7.14 -8.38
CA VAL A 93 9.59 6.46 -8.08
C VAL A 93 9.82 4.96 -7.88
N LEU A 94 10.63 4.33 -8.74
CA LEU A 94 10.99 2.92 -8.59
C LEU A 94 11.78 2.66 -7.32
N SER A 95 12.74 3.52 -6.99
CA SER A 95 13.50 3.43 -5.74
C SER A 95 12.57 3.50 -4.53
N ASP A 96 11.67 4.48 -4.48
CA ASP A 96 10.75 4.66 -3.35
C ASP A 96 9.80 3.47 -3.21
N ASN A 97 9.26 2.96 -4.31
CA ASN A 97 8.40 1.77 -4.31
C ASN A 97 9.15 0.52 -3.79
N ILE A 98 10.42 0.33 -4.18
CA ILE A 98 11.25 -0.76 -3.68
C ILE A 98 11.49 -0.62 -2.18
N TRP A 99 11.90 0.56 -1.71
CA TRP A 99 12.21 0.79 -0.30
C TRP A 99 10.99 0.66 0.61
N GLN A 100 9.81 1.14 0.18
CA GLN A 100 8.57 0.97 0.93
C GLN A 100 8.21 -0.51 1.09
N ASN A 101 8.30 -1.28 0.02
CA ASN A 101 8.05 -2.73 0.07
C ASN A 101 9.04 -3.46 0.97
N TRP A 102 10.32 -3.08 0.94
CA TRP A 102 11.32 -3.65 1.85
C TRP A 102 11.06 -3.27 3.30
N ALA A 103 10.69 -2.03 3.59
CA ALA A 103 10.35 -1.59 4.92
C ALA A 103 9.16 -2.40 5.49
N LEU A 104 8.10 -2.60 4.70
CA LEU A 104 6.96 -3.42 5.08
C LEU A 104 7.32 -4.89 5.27
N SER A 105 8.18 -5.43 4.41
CA SER A 105 8.66 -6.81 4.52
C SER A 105 9.47 -7.03 5.79
N LEU A 106 10.36 -6.09 6.12
CA LEU A 106 11.15 -6.11 7.36
C LEU A 106 10.23 -5.99 8.59
N ALA A 107 9.33 -5.00 8.60
CA ALA A 107 8.36 -4.77 9.65
C ALA A 107 7.45 -6.00 9.90
N SER A 108 7.11 -6.73 8.83
CA SER A 108 6.36 -7.98 8.90
C SER A 108 7.19 -9.14 9.46
N SER A 109 8.49 -9.21 9.13
CA SER A 109 9.40 -10.24 9.64
C SER A 109 9.68 -10.10 11.14
N GLU A 110 9.59 -8.88 11.66
CA GLU A 110 9.80 -8.54 13.07
C GLU A 110 8.48 -8.48 13.86
N PHE A 111 7.36 -8.87 13.26
CA PHE A 111 6.02 -8.70 13.82
C PHE A 111 5.88 -9.27 15.24
N ASP A 112 6.45 -10.44 15.50
CA ASP A 112 6.37 -11.06 16.83
C ASP A 112 7.06 -10.24 17.92
N GLN A 113 8.14 -9.54 17.59
CA GLN A 113 8.87 -8.67 18.53
C GLN A 113 8.16 -7.33 18.70
N MET A 114 7.58 -6.80 17.61
CA MET A 114 6.93 -5.49 17.56
C MET A 114 5.43 -5.52 17.86
N ARG A 115 4.88 -6.69 18.20
CA ARG A 115 3.44 -6.92 18.39
C ARG A 115 2.76 -5.92 19.30
N GLY A 116 3.34 -5.67 20.47
CA GLY A 116 2.79 -4.72 21.45
C GLY A 116 2.66 -3.32 20.85
N ALA A 117 3.69 -2.88 20.13
CA ALA A 117 3.69 -1.59 19.45
C ALA A 117 2.62 -1.50 18.35
N TYR A 118 2.35 -2.58 17.61
CA TYR A 118 1.25 -2.58 16.63
C TYR A 118 -0.13 -2.50 17.28
N ILE A 119 -0.36 -3.20 18.39
CA ILE A 119 -1.63 -3.09 19.14
C ILE A 119 -1.80 -1.67 19.66
N GLU A 120 -0.76 -1.10 20.27
CA GLU A 120 -0.78 0.29 20.73
C GLU A 120 -0.99 1.29 19.58
N ALA A 121 -0.43 1.03 18.40
CA ALA A 121 -0.65 1.86 17.22
C ALA A 121 -2.12 1.80 16.75
N VAL A 122 -2.73 0.62 16.73
CA VAL A 122 -4.17 0.48 16.41
C VAL A 122 -5.03 1.20 17.46
N ASP A 123 -4.73 1.04 18.76
CA ASP A 123 -5.44 1.73 19.84
C ASP A 123 -5.32 3.26 19.69
N ALA A 124 -4.13 3.77 19.36
CA ALA A 124 -3.89 5.20 19.14
C ALA A 124 -4.62 5.73 17.90
N LEU A 125 -4.61 4.97 16.79
CA LEU A 125 -5.33 5.34 15.57
C LEU A 125 -6.85 5.31 15.76
N GLU A 126 -7.37 4.40 16.57
CA GLU A 126 -8.80 4.35 16.91
C GLU A 126 -9.22 5.54 17.77
N ARG A 127 -8.39 5.91 18.75
CA ARG A 127 -8.68 7.05 19.64
C ARG A 127 -8.52 8.40 18.94
N ASP A 128 -7.41 8.58 18.22
CA ASP A 128 -6.93 9.89 17.77
C ASP A 128 -6.89 10.02 16.23
N GLY A 129 -6.79 8.91 15.50
CA GLY A 129 -6.61 8.86 14.04
C GLY A 129 -7.88 8.62 13.22
N GLY A 130 -9.03 8.39 13.87
CA GLY A 130 -10.31 8.12 13.21
C GLY A 130 -10.44 6.71 12.62
N LEU A 131 -9.60 5.77 13.04
CA LEU A 131 -9.71 4.36 12.64
C LEU A 131 -10.97 3.72 13.23
N ASP A 132 -11.80 3.11 12.39
CA ASP A 132 -12.90 2.25 12.82
C ASP A 132 -12.55 0.79 12.56
N ARG A 133 -12.21 0.05 13.61
CA ARG A 133 -11.84 -1.37 13.52
C ARG A 133 -12.91 -2.24 12.86
N ARG A 134 -14.18 -1.90 13.05
CA ARG A 134 -15.30 -2.70 12.50
C ARG A 134 -15.37 -2.55 10.99
N VAL A 135 -15.09 -1.35 10.47
CA VAL A 135 -15.03 -1.07 9.03
C VAL A 135 -13.82 -1.75 8.40
N GLU A 136 -12.67 -1.71 9.10
CA GLU A 136 -11.41 -2.28 8.61
C GLU A 136 -11.24 -3.77 8.88
N PHE A 137 -12.22 -4.42 9.52
CA PHE A 137 -12.17 -5.82 9.95
C PHE A 137 -10.95 -6.14 10.85
N ILE A 138 -10.52 -5.16 11.64
CA ILE A 138 -9.43 -5.31 12.60
C ILE A 138 -10.00 -5.95 13.87
N PRO A 139 -9.43 -7.05 14.38
CA PRO A 139 -9.90 -7.69 15.60
C PRO A 139 -9.70 -6.81 16.84
N ASP A 140 -10.47 -7.09 17.88
CA ASP A 140 -10.22 -6.49 19.19
C ASP A 140 -8.92 -7.00 19.82
N ASN A 141 -8.49 -6.38 20.92
CA ASN A 141 -7.21 -6.72 21.55
C ASN A 141 -7.19 -8.13 22.16
N GLU A 142 -8.33 -8.71 22.51
CA GLU A 142 -8.42 -10.10 23.00
C GLU A 142 -8.29 -11.11 21.84
N GLN A 143 -8.86 -10.78 20.68
CA GLN A 143 -8.75 -11.56 19.45
C GLN A 143 -7.37 -11.48 18.83
N LEU A 144 -6.78 -10.27 18.74
CA LEU A 144 -5.36 -10.12 18.42
C LEU A 144 -4.53 -10.93 19.43
N GLY A 145 -4.95 -10.82 20.70
CA GLY A 145 -4.58 -11.58 21.90
C GLY A 145 -4.60 -13.12 21.82
N SER A 146 -5.30 -13.73 20.86
CA SER A 146 -5.55 -15.18 20.84
C SER A 146 -5.13 -15.84 19.54
N ARG A 147 -4.90 -15.06 18.47
CA ARG A 147 -4.30 -15.52 17.20
C ARG A 147 -2.86 -16.02 17.34
N TYR A 148 -2.32 -16.00 18.56
CA TYR A 148 -0.95 -16.34 18.95
C TYR A 148 -0.58 -17.83 18.90
N SER A 149 -1.52 -18.76 18.72
CA SER A 149 -1.20 -20.20 18.65
C SER A 149 -0.97 -20.72 17.22
N LEU A 150 -1.13 -19.89 16.21
CA LEU A 150 -0.92 -20.22 14.80
C LEU A 150 0.30 -19.44 14.30
N THR A 151 1.48 -19.77 14.80
CA THR A 151 2.73 -19.38 14.15
C THR A 151 2.67 -19.82 12.68
N ARG A 152 2.97 -18.90 11.77
CA ARG A 152 3.30 -19.26 10.38
C ARG A 152 4.36 -20.38 10.43
N PRO A 153 4.19 -21.50 9.70
CA PRO A 153 5.28 -22.45 9.52
C PRO A 153 6.50 -21.81 8.86
#